data_AF-A0A6L7JNC1-F1
#
_entry.id   AF-A0A6L7JNC1-F1
#
_cell.length_a   1.000
_cell.length_b   1.000
_cell.length_c   1.000
_cell.angle_alpha   90.00
_cell.angle_beta   90.00
_cell.angle_gamma   90.00
#
_symmetry.space_group_name_H-M   'P 1'
#
loop_
_entity.id
_entity.type
_entity.pdbx_description
1 polymer ?
#
loop_
_entity_poly.entity_id
_entity_poly.type
_entity_poly.pdbx_seq_one_letter_code
_entity_poly.pdbx_strand_id
1 'polypeptide(L)'
;MNIEQLSDACGGLAWISEQMMLQQRRLALAEARLETIDVLDDHTKALLARSSRLFAQHEGWWRNLLPDSPALKGSKRVGPPTQEWANTFNRLNSTAPNKAVETLYGEVLAALVELIKGLLEQVSPISDEAFARVARMALVDLATEQAVKNS
;
A
#
# COMPACT_ATOMS: atom_id res chain seq x y z
N MET A 1 11.80 -18.37 2.45
CA MET A 1 11.32 -17.84 1.17
C MET A 1 12.42 -17.97 0.11
N ASN A 2 12.12 -18.35 -1.13
CA ASN A 2 13.08 -18.37 -2.24
C ASN A 2 13.09 -17.02 -3.00
N ILE A 3 13.99 -16.85 -3.97
CA ILE A 3 14.15 -15.58 -4.72
C ILE A 3 12.91 -15.18 -5.51
N GLU A 4 12.14 -16.14 -6.03
CA GLU A 4 10.90 -15.89 -6.78
C GLU A 4 9.81 -15.40 -5.84
N GLN A 5 9.59 -16.10 -4.73
CA GLN A 5 8.65 -15.72 -3.68
C GLN A 5 8.97 -14.34 -3.08
N LEU A 6 10.26 -14.03 -2.88
CA LEU A 6 10.69 -12.69 -2.44
C LEU A 6 10.40 -11.64 -3.49
N SER A 7 10.69 -11.92 -4.77
CA SER A 7 10.37 -10.99 -5.86
C SER A 7 8.87 -10.75 -5.97
N ASP A 8 8.05 -11.78 -5.81
CA ASP A 8 6.58 -11.67 -5.82
C ASP A 8 6.07 -10.87 -4.61
N ALA A 9 6.63 -11.11 -3.43
CA ALA A 9 6.30 -10.34 -2.23
C ALA A 9 6.65 -8.85 -2.39
N CYS A 10 7.89 -8.53 -2.82
CA CYS A 10 8.30 -7.15 -3.10
C CYS A 10 7.44 -6.52 -4.21
N GLY A 11 7.14 -7.28 -5.27
CA GLY A 11 6.28 -6.84 -6.36
C GLY A 11 4.86 -6.52 -5.93
N GLY A 12 4.28 -7.36 -5.08
CA GLY A 12 2.96 -7.20 -4.50
C GLY A 12 2.88 -6.00 -3.56
N LEU A 13 3.88 -5.83 -2.68
CA LEU A 13 3.96 -4.70 -1.75
C LEU A 13 4.18 -3.37 -2.49
N ALA A 14 5.06 -3.35 -3.50
CA ALA A 14 5.24 -2.18 -4.37
C ALA A 14 3.92 -1.79 -5.04
N TRP A 15 3.18 -2.77 -5.58
CA TRP A 15 1.90 -2.53 -6.22
C TRP A 15 0.85 -1.99 -5.24
N ILE A 16 0.72 -2.57 -4.03
CA ILE A 16 -0.23 -2.08 -3.03
C ILE A 16 0.11 -0.63 -2.65
N SER A 17 1.37 -0.33 -2.38
CA SER A 17 1.83 1.02 -2.04
C SER A 17 1.53 2.03 -3.16
N GLU A 18 1.76 1.65 -4.42
CA GLU A 18 1.39 2.48 -5.58
C GLU A 18 -0.12 2.75 -5.61
N GLN A 19 -0.95 1.72 -5.44
CA GLN A 19 -2.39 1.88 -5.46
C GLN A 19 -2.91 2.73 -4.30
N MET A 20 -2.35 2.57 -3.09
CA MET A 20 -2.65 3.42 -1.94
C MET A 20 -2.34 4.89 -2.25
N MET A 21 -1.15 5.18 -2.76
CA MET A 21 -0.76 6.53 -3.16
C MET A 21 -1.74 7.11 -4.19
N LEU A 22 -2.08 6.36 -5.23
CA LEU A 22 -2.97 6.82 -6.30
C LEU A 22 -4.39 7.10 -5.77
N GLN A 23 -4.93 6.21 -4.93
CA GLN A 23 -6.24 6.43 -4.32
C GLN A 23 -6.26 7.67 -3.42
N GLN A 24 -5.23 7.84 -2.59
CA GLN A 24 -5.18 8.97 -1.67
C GLN A 24 -5.03 10.30 -2.41
N ARG A 25 -4.24 10.35 -3.50
CA ARG A 25 -4.17 11.54 -4.36
C ARG A 25 -5.50 11.84 -5.02
N ARG A 26 -6.17 10.83 -5.57
CA ARG A 26 -7.50 10.97 -6.17
C ARG A 26 -8.50 11.55 -5.17
N LEU A 27 -8.52 11.03 -3.95
CA LEU A 27 -9.43 11.44 -2.89
C LEU A 27 -9.08 12.83 -2.34
N ALA A 28 -7.81 13.16 -2.14
CA ALA A 28 -7.38 14.49 -1.70
C ALA A 28 -7.79 15.60 -2.69
N LEU A 29 -7.85 15.26 -3.99
CA LEU A 29 -8.30 16.16 -5.07
C LEU A 29 -9.80 16.03 -5.39
N ALA A 30 -10.55 15.20 -4.64
CA ALA A 30 -11.98 15.07 -4.86
C ALA A 30 -12.69 16.36 -4.44
N GLU A 31 -13.25 17.06 -5.43
CA GLU A 31 -14.12 18.20 -5.23
C GLU A 31 -15.59 17.77 -5.19
N ALA A 32 -16.45 18.64 -4.67
CA ALA A 32 -17.89 18.43 -4.68
C ALA A 32 -18.35 18.20 -6.12
N ARG A 33 -18.85 16.99 -6.42
CA ARG A 33 -19.71 16.84 -7.60
C ARG A 33 -21.00 17.57 -7.28
N LEU A 34 -21.46 18.42 -8.20
CA LEU A 34 -22.60 19.34 -8.04
C LEU A 34 -23.92 18.70 -7.56
N GLU A 35 -24.00 17.37 -7.49
CA GLU A 35 -25.19 16.60 -7.12
C GLU A 35 -24.99 15.62 -5.93
N THR A 36 -23.78 15.47 -5.38
CA THR A 36 -23.52 14.57 -4.24
C THR A 36 -22.66 15.22 -3.14
N ILE A 37 -23.22 15.28 -1.93
CA ILE A 37 -22.61 15.85 -0.71
C ILE A 37 -21.63 14.84 -0.07
N ASP A 38 -20.70 14.28 -0.84
CA ASP A 38 -19.60 13.46 -0.31
C ASP A 38 -18.29 14.22 -0.44
N VAL A 39 -18.26 15.40 0.18
CA VAL A 39 -17.06 16.24 0.25
C VAL A 39 -16.25 15.79 1.46
N LEU A 40 -14.97 15.49 1.24
CA LEU A 40 -14.01 15.27 2.32
C LEU A 40 -13.66 16.62 2.95
N ASP A 41 -13.66 16.67 4.27
CA ASP A 41 -13.18 17.84 5.02
C ASP A 41 -11.67 18.07 4.79
N ASP A 42 -11.22 19.29 5.06
CA ASP A 42 -9.84 19.71 4.81
C ASP A 42 -8.81 18.93 5.64
N HIS A 43 -9.19 18.48 6.84
CA HIS A 43 -8.33 17.67 7.68
C HIS A 43 -8.10 16.29 7.04
N THR A 44 -9.17 15.64 6.58
CA THR A 44 -9.10 14.36 5.85
C THR A 44 -8.30 14.50 4.56
N LYS A 45 -8.47 15.58 3.80
CA LYS A 45 -7.66 15.85 2.60
C LYS A 45 -6.18 16.02 2.93
N ALA A 46 -5.84 16.75 4.00
CA ALA A 46 -4.47 16.93 4.44
C ALA A 46 -3.84 15.60 4.89
N LEU A 47 -4.60 14.77 5.61
CA LEU A 47 -4.20 13.41 5.98
C LEU A 47 -3.88 12.58 4.73
N LEU A 48 -4.81 12.51 3.75
CA LEU A 48 -4.62 11.78 2.51
C LEU A 48 -3.39 12.27 1.72
N ALA A 49 -3.16 13.58 1.64
CA ALA A 49 -1.99 14.14 0.98
C ALA A 49 -0.68 13.70 1.66
N ARG A 50 -0.63 13.72 3.00
CA ARG A 50 0.51 13.24 3.79
C ARG A 50 0.72 11.74 3.57
N SER A 51 -0.32 10.93 3.75
CA SER A 51 -0.26 9.47 3.56
C SER A 51 0.19 9.12 2.14
N SER A 52 -0.25 9.86 1.12
CA SER A 52 0.14 9.58 -0.27
C SER A 52 1.65 9.67 -0.50
N ARG A 53 2.35 10.58 0.21
CA ARG A 53 3.81 10.70 0.15
C ARG A 53 4.50 9.53 0.83
N LEU A 54 3.94 9.09 1.96
CA LEU A 54 4.42 7.91 2.67
C LEU A 54 4.32 6.65 1.79
N PHE A 55 3.18 6.41 1.16
CA PHE A 55 3.01 5.25 0.28
C PHE A 55 3.86 5.33 -1.00
N ALA A 56 4.13 6.53 -1.52
CA ALA A 56 5.12 6.71 -2.59
C ALA A 56 6.54 6.30 -2.14
N GLN A 57 6.90 6.59 -0.90
CA GLN A 57 8.18 6.19 -0.32
C GLN A 57 8.26 4.66 -0.13
N HIS A 58 7.21 4.06 0.41
CA HIS A 58 7.12 2.59 0.58
C HIS A 58 7.24 1.88 -0.76
N GLU A 59 6.54 2.37 -1.78
CA GLU A 59 6.61 1.84 -3.15
C GLU A 59 8.06 1.81 -3.66
N GLY A 60 8.79 2.91 -3.50
CA GLY A 60 10.20 3.00 -3.88
C GLY A 60 11.08 2.01 -3.11
N TRP A 61 10.84 1.84 -1.80
CA TRP A 61 11.57 0.85 -1.01
C TRP A 61 11.38 -0.57 -1.53
N TRP A 62 10.13 -0.97 -1.79
CA TRP A 62 9.82 -2.31 -2.28
C TRP A 62 10.40 -2.58 -3.67
N ARG A 63 10.34 -1.58 -4.56
CA ARG A 63 10.95 -1.68 -5.89
C ARG A 63 12.47 -1.77 -5.83
N ASN A 64 13.12 -1.09 -4.89
CA ASN A 64 14.58 -1.17 -4.74
C ASN A 64 15.04 -2.55 -4.22
N LEU A 65 14.14 -3.31 -3.60
CA LEU A 65 14.41 -4.68 -3.13
C LEU A 65 14.11 -5.76 -4.18
N LEU A 66 13.60 -5.37 -5.36
CA LEU A 66 13.33 -6.31 -6.43
C LEU A 66 14.65 -6.90 -6.95
N PRO A 67 14.92 -8.21 -6.76
CA PRO A 67 16.21 -8.82 -7.13
C PRO A 67 16.51 -8.70 -8.63
N ASP A 68 17.71 -8.26 -8.98
CA ASP A 68 18.21 -8.33 -10.36
C ASP A 68 18.68 -9.75 -10.66
N SER A 69 17.81 -10.53 -11.29
CA SER A 69 18.08 -11.93 -11.63
C SER A 69 17.84 -12.18 -13.12
N PRO A 70 18.79 -12.80 -13.85
CA PRO A 70 18.56 -13.25 -15.22
C PRO A 70 17.36 -14.22 -15.35
N ALA A 71 17.08 -15.01 -14.30
CA ALA A 71 15.93 -15.92 -14.28
C ALA A 71 14.59 -15.18 -14.26
N LEU A 72 14.57 -13.93 -13.78
CA LEU A 72 13.38 -13.07 -13.70
C LEU A 72 13.33 -12.05 -14.86
N LYS A 73 14.23 -12.18 -15.85
CA LYS A 73 14.28 -11.24 -16.98
C LYS A 73 13.03 -11.39 -17.85
N GLY A 74 12.21 -10.34 -17.91
CA GLY A 74 10.99 -10.29 -18.72
C GLY A 74 9.71 -10.72 -17.99
N SER A 75 9.79 -11.14 -16.72
CA SER A 75 8.59 -11.34 -15.89
C SER A 75 7.99 -10.01 -15.45
N LYS A 76 6.66 -9.97 -15.28
CA LYS A 76 5.99 -8.82 -14.69
C LYS A 76 6.31 -8.80 -13.19
N ARG A 77 7.22 -7.93 -12.79
CA ARG A 77 7.78 -7.89 -11.43
C ARG A 77 6.93 -7.14 -10.39
N VAL A 78 5.93 -6.40 -10.86
CA VAL A 78 5.04 -5.61 -10.01
C VAL A 78 3.61 -5.84 -10.46
N GLY A 79 2.77 -6.28 -9.55
CA GLY A 79 1.38 -6.64 -9.81
C GLY A 79 0.64 -6.93 -8.50
N PRO A 80 -0.69 -7.10 -8.56
CA PRO A 80 -1.47 -7.37 -7.36
C PRO A 80 -1.04 -8.71 -6.74
N PRO A 81 -0.83 -8.78 -5.40
CA PRO A 81 -0.45 -10.04 -4.76
C PRO A 81 -1.52 -11.12 -4.91
N THR A 82 -2.80 -10.73 -4.93
CA THR A 82 -3.92 -11.62 -5.24
C THR A 82 -4.97 -10.90 -6.08
N GLN A 83 -5.89 -11.66 -6.70
CA GLN A 83 -7.02 -11.06 -7.43
C GLN A 83 -7.94 -10.25 -6.51
N GLU A 84 -8.03 -10.60 -5.23
CA GLU A 84 -8.85 -9.85 -4.26
C GLU A 84 -8.29 -8.44 -4.04
N TRP A 85 -6.97 -8.29 -3.97
CA TRP A 85 -6.31 -6.99 -3.91
C TRP A 85 -6.64 -6.13 -5.13
N ALA A 86 -6.54 -6.70 -6.34
CA ALA A 86 -6.94 -6.02 -7.57
C ALA A 86 -8.41 -5.58 -7.53
N ASN A 87 -9.31 -6.47 -7.12
CA ASN A 87 -10.73 -6.20 -7.04
C ASN A 87 -11.05 -5.11 -6.00
N THR A 88 -10.39 -5.12 -4.84
CA THR A 88 -10.56 -4.11 -3.79
C THR A 88 -10.24 -2.72 -4.30
N PHE A 89 -9.09 -2.52 -4.95
CA PHE A 89 -8.72 -1.22 -5.51
C PHE A 89 -9.61 -0.81 -6.69
N ASN A 90 -10.06 -1.76 -7.52
CA ASN A 90 -11.04 -1.48 -8.57
C ASN A 90 -12.38 -0.99 -8.00
N ARG A 91 -12.87 -1.59 -6.91
CA ARG A 91 -14.09 -1.11 -6.23
C ARG A 91 -13.89 0.30 -5.68
N LEU A 92 -12.77 0.58 -5.02
CA LEU A 92 -12.47 1.89 -4.44
C LEU A 92 -12.53 3.03 -5.46
N ASN A 93 -12.15 2.79 -6.72
CA ASN A 93 -12.24 3.78 -7.80
C ASN A 93 -13.67 4.26 -8.08
N SER A 94 -14.67 3.40 -7.83
CA SER A 94 -16.09 3.70 -8.08
C SER A 94 -16.85 4.03 -6.79
N THR A 95 -16.21 3.90 -5.63
CA THR A 95 -16.80 4.22 -4.33
C THR A 95 -16.78 5.73 -4.09
N ALA A 96 -17.84 6.23 -3.46
CA ALA A 96 -17.93 7.63 -3.06
C ALA A 96 -16.80 8.03 -2.07
N PRO A 97 -16.31 9.28 -2.08
CA PRO A 97 -15.10 9.68 -1.36
C PRO A 97 -15.06 9.28 0.12
N ASN A 98 -16.09 9.59 0.91
CA ASN A 98 -16.14 9.27 2.35
C ASN A 98 -16.01 7.77 2.60
N LYS A 99 -16.81 6.97 1.91
CA LYS A 99 -16.78 5.51 2.02
C LYS A 99 -15.45 4.91 1.53
N ALA A 100 -14.82 5.51 0.52
CA ALA A 100 -13.51 5.08 0.05
C ALA A 100 -12.43 5.32 1.12
N VAL A 101 -12.47 6.45 1.83
CA VAL A 101 -11.57 6.73 2.97
C VAL A 101 -11.79 5.74 4.10
N GLU A 102 -13.05 5.45 4.45
CA GLU A 102 -13.39 4.44 5.46
C GLU A 102 -12.77 3.08 5.12
N THR A 103 -12.99 2.57 3.91
CA THR A 103 -12.42 1.29 3.45
C THR A 103 -10.90 1.32 3.42
N LEU A 104 -10.27 2.41 2.94
CA LEU A 104 -8.81 2.52 2.86
C LEU A 104 -8.15 2.35 4.24
N TYR A 105 -8.64 3.07 5.24
CA TYR A 105 -7.99 3.04 6.55
C TYR A 105 -8.59 2.01 7.51
N GLY A 106 -9.82 1.55 7.28
CA GLY A 106 -10.49 0.55 8.11
C GLY A 106 -10.15 -0.88 7.70
N GLU A 107 -10.01 -1.14 6.41
CA GLU A 107 -9.81 -2.49 5.88
C GLU A 107 -8.44 -2.64 5.22
N VAL A 108 -8.14 -1.79 4.24
CA VAL A 108 -6.95 -1.95 3.40
C VAL A 108 -5.67 -1.77 4.20
N LEU A 109 -5.60 -0.74 5.04
CA LEU A 109 -4.43 -0.47 5.88
C LEU A 109 -4.15 -1.61 6.85
N ALA A 110 -5.20 -2.16 7.48
CA ALA A 110 -5.08 -3.30 8.39
C ALA A 110 -4.63 -4.57 7.64
N ALA A 111 -5.22 -4.86 6.49
CA ALA A 111 -4.84 -6.00 5.65
C ALA A 111 -3.38 -5.90 5.17
N LEU A 112 -2.90 -4.70 4.84
CA LEU A 112 -1.49 -4.48 4.47
C LEU A 112 -0.55 -4.75 5.65
N VAL A 113 -0.89 -4.29 6.86
CA VAL A 113 -0.11 -4.56 8.07
C VAL A 113 0.02 -6.07 8.31
N GLU A 114 -1.09 -6.80 8.25
CA GLU A 114 -1.09 -8.25 8.46
C GLU A 114 -0.33 -9.00 7.35
N LEU A 115 -0.44 -8.56 6.10
CA LEU A 115 0.36 -9.09 5.00
C LEU A 115 1.86 -8.94 5.27
N ILE A 116 2.32 -7.75 5.66
CA ILE A 116 3.75 -7.50 5.93
C ILE A 116 4.24 -8.33 7.11
N LYS A 117 3.45 -8.46 8.18
CA LYS A 117 3.79 -9.33 9.32
C LYS A 117 3.90 -10.80 8.90
N GLY A 118 2.92 -11.31 8.16
CA GLY A 118 2.93 -12.69 7.67
C GLY A 118 4.11 -12.97 6.73
N LEU A 119 4.52 -11.99 5.92
CA LEU A 119 5.73 -12.10 5.09
C LEU A 119 7.01 -12.10 5.95
N LEU A 120 7.08 -11.27 6.98
CA LEU A 120 8.21 -11.24 7.91
C LEU A 120 8.41 -12.58 8.64
N GLU A 121 7.34 -13.27 9.00
CA GLU A 121 7.40 -14.60 9.64
C GLU A 121 7.96 -15.68 8.70
N GLN A 122 7.77 -15.52 7.38
CA GLN A 122 8.23 -16.47 6.35
C GLN A 122 9.66 -16.20 5.87
N VAL A 123 10.20 -15.02 6.18
CA VAL A 123 11.56 -14.61 5.84
C VAL A 123 12.50 -15.08 6.94
N SER A 124 13.55 -15.81 6.58
CA SER A 124 14.62 -16.08 7.54
C SER A 124 15.37 -14.78 7.81
N PRO A 125 15.56 -14.36 9.09
CA PRO A 125 16.29 -13.14 9.43
C PRO A 125 17.71 -13.08 8.86
N ILE A 126 18.29 -14.24 8.55
CA ILE A 126 19.65 -14.41 8.03
C ILE A 126 19.68 -14.29 6.50
N SER A 127 18.60 -14.64 5.79
CA SER A 127 18.63 -14.72 4.33
C SER A 127 18.36 -13.39 3.63
N ASP A 128 17.49 -12.54 4.18
CA ASP A 128 17.06 -11.30 3.53
C ASP A 128 16.89 -10.14 4.53
N GLU A 129 18.00 -9.74 5.15
CA GLU A 129 18.04 -8.67 6.14
C GLU A 129 17.50 -7.33 5.58
N ALA A 130 17.72 -7.05 4.29
CA ALA A 130 17.23 -5.85 3.63
C ALA A 130 15.69 -5.81 3.56
N PHE A 131 15.06 -6.93 3.19
CA PHE A 131 13.60 -7.06 3.22
C PHE A 131 13.05 -6.86 4.63
N ALA A 132 13.64 -7.58 5.60
CA ALA A 132 13.18 -7.50 6.98
C ALA A 132 13.28 -6.08 7.56
N ARG A 133 14.33 -5.35 7.19
CA ARG A 133 14.53 -3.94 7.58
C ARG A 133 13.45 -3.04 7.00
N VAL A 134 13.22 -3.11 5.68
CA VAL A 134 12.19 -2.29 5.01
C VAL A 134 10.80 -2.62 5.55
N ALA A 135 10.48 -3.90 5.76
CA ALA A 135 9.22 -4.32 6.35
C ALA A 135 8.98 -3.76 7.75
N ARG A 136 9.99 -3.76 8.62
CA ARG A 136 9.88 -3.13 9.95
C ARG A 136 9.68 -1.62 9.86
N MET A 137 10.39 -0.93 8.97
CA MET A 137 10.20 0.51 8.75
C MET A 137 8.79 0.82 8.27
N ALA A 138 8.30 0.09 7.26
CA ALA A 138 6.94 0.23 6.77
C ALA A 138 5.91 -0.02 7.87
N LEU A 139 6.08 -1.04 8.72
CA LEU A 139 5.17 -1.31 9.85
C LEU A 139 5.13 -0.17 10.88
N VAL A 140 6.28 0.46 11.17
CA VAL A 140 6.33 1.63 12.06
C VAL A 140 5.56 2.81 11.48
N ASP A 141 5.74 3.07 10.19
CA ASP A 141 5.02 4.14 9.50
C ASP A 141 3.51 3.87 9.47
N LEU A 142 3.10 2.63 9.16
CA LEU A 142 1.69 2.24 9.11
C LEU A 142 1.02 2.31 10.49
N ALA A 143 1.73 1.95 11.56
CA ALA A 143 1.23 2.10 12.93
C ALA A 143 1.02 3.59 13.28
N THR A 144 1.92 4.45 12.82
CA THR A 144 1.77 5.91 12.96
C THR A 144 0.54 6.43 12.21
N GLU A 145 0.32 5.97 10.97
CA GLU A 145 -0.86 6.33 10.19
C GLU A 145 -2.17 5.88 10.84
N GLN A 146 -2.20 4.68 11.43
CA GLN A 146 -3.36 4.20 12.19
C GLN A 146 -3.65 5.07 13.42
N ALA A 147 -2.62 5.51 14.14
CA ALA A 147 -2.77 6.36 15.32
C ALA A 147 -3.33 7.74 14.94
N VAL A 148 -2.84 8.36 13.86
CA VAL A 148 -3.29 9.69 13.40
C VAL A 148 -4.75 9.68 12.95
N LYS A 149 -5.26 8.58 12.38
CA LYS A 149 -6.69 8.49 12.04
C LYS A 149 -7.60 8.46 13.28
N ASN A 150 -7.12 7.89 14.39
CA ASN A 150 -7.91 7.69 15.60
C ASN A 150 -7.85 8.87 16.58
N SER A 151 -7.05 9.90 16.28
CA SER A 151 -6.91 11.13 17.08
C SER A 151 -7.81 12.24 16.58
#